data_AF-E2BRQ7-F1
#
_entry.id   AF-E2BRQ7-F1
#
_cell.length_a   1.000
_cell.length_b   1.000
_cell.length_c   1.000
_cell.angle_alpha   90.00
_cell.angle_beta   90.00
_cell.angle_gamma   90.00
#
_symmetry.space_group_name_H-M   'P 1'
#
loop_
_entity.id
_entity.type
_entity.pdbx_description
1 polymer ?
#
loop_
_entity_poly.entity_id
_entity_poly.type
_entity_poly.pdbx_seq_one_letter_code
_entity_poly.pdbx_strand_id
1 'polypeptide(L)'
;MFILADLKDTVRTTPNNFKQKLNDVITDELNRKLGNKVYVNVGLCIMLYDITKIEESHVFPGDGASHTNVSFRFVVFRPFMEEILIGKTRFCSADGIHVTLGFFDDIIIPPHKLPYPSRFDQRDQVWVWEYKTEEGSTHDLYVDLEELIRFRVVNEIFTEETPKPPDTVEKEETNKVAPYILHGSIDEAGLGPLLWWENA
;
A
#
# COMPACT_ATOMS: atom_id res chain seq x y z
N MET A 1 -10.86 -2.29 -2.94
CA MET A 1 -9.51 -1.75 -2.79
C MET A 1 -9.46 -0.47 -1.94
N PHE A 2 -10.39 0.48 -2.11
CA PHE A 2 -10.46 1.70 -1.28
C PHE A 2 -11.64 1.66 -0.32
N ILE A 3 -11.44 2.22 0.88
CA ILE A 3 -12.47 2.40 1.90
C ILE A 3 -12.53 3.87 2.35
N LEU A 4 -13.67 4.27 2.90
CA LEU A 4 -13.79 5.53 3.62
C LEU A 4 -13.55 5.26 5.11
N ALA A 5 -12.53 5.90 5.68
CA ALA A 5 -12.23 5.84 7.10
C ALA A 5 -12.77 7.09 7.79
N ASP A 6 -13.65 6.91 8.78
CA ASP A 6 -14.07 7.98 9.68
C ASP A 6 -12.97 8.28 10.69
N LEU A 7 -12.41 9.50 10.62
CA LEU A 7 -11.31 9.95 11.47
C LEU A 7 -11.69 11.24 12.20
N LYS A 8 -11.08 11.42 13.39
CA LYS A 8 -11.17 12.65 14.17
C LYS A 8 -9.77 13.19 14.42
N ASP A 9 -9.56 14.47 14.17
CA ASP A 9 -8.26 15.12 14.38
C ASP A 9 -8.45 16.58 14.82
N THR A 10 -7.42 17.15 15.43
CA THR A 10 -7.35 18.57 15.77
C THR A 10 -6.45 19.28 14.76
N VAL A 11 -7.04 20.18 13.99
CA VAL A 11 -6.32 20.97 12.98
C VAL A 11 -5.91 22.31 13.57
N ARG A 12 -4.62 22.63 13.43
CA ARG A 12 -4.04 23.90 13.86
C ARG A 12 -3.98 24.87 12.67
N THR A 13 -4.81 25.91 12.71
CA THR A 13 -4.86 26.97 11.69
C THR A 13 -4.04 28.18 12.14
N THR A 14 -3.03 28.55 11.36
CA THR A 14 -2.18 29.71 11.66
C THR A 14 -2.90 31.03 11.39
N PRO A 15 -2.55 32.14 12.10
CA PRO A 15 -3.20 33.44 11.92
C PRO A 15 -3.14 34.01 10.50
N ASN A 16 -2.08 33.68 9.75
CA ASN A 16 -1.93 34.12 8.36
C ASN A 16 -3.05 33.58 7.46
N ASN A 17 -3.60 32.41 7.81
CA ASN A 17 -4.62 31.73 7.03
C ASN A 17 -6.05 32.12 7.45
N PHE A 18 -6.23 33.00 8.46
CA PHE A 18 -7.56 33.44 8.92
C PHE A 18 -8.37 34.22 7.89
N LYS A 19 -7.72 34.73 6.84
CA LYS A 19 -8.40 35.41 5.72
C LYS A 19 -9.05 34.45 4.74
N GLN A 20 -8.68 33.16 4.78
CA GLN A 20 -9.20 32.13 3.88
C GLN A 20 -10.40 31.43 4.52
N LYS A 21 -11.20 30.72 3.71
CA LYS A 21 -12.33 29.95 4.24
C LYS A 21 -11.80 28.80 5.10
N LEU A 22 -12.38 28.64 6.29
CA LEU A 22 -11.94 27.63 7.25
C LEU A 22 -11.95 26.21 6.67
N ASN A 23 -12.97 25.87 5.88
CA ASN A 23 -13.07 24.55 5.23
C ASN A 23 -11.92 24.26 4.28
N ASP A 24 -11.48 25.25 3.50
CA ASP A 24 -10.39 25.10 2.53
C ASP A 24 -9.07 24.90 3.28
N VAL A 25 -8.84 25.69 4.33
CA VAL A 25 -7.64 25.58 5.17
C VAL A 25 -7.59 24.23 5.91
N ILE A 26 -8.71 23.77 6.47
CA ILE A 26 -8.80 22.45 7.10
C ILE A 26 -8.49 21.35 6.09
N THR A 27 -9.03 21.46 4.88
CA THR A 27 -8.83 20.46 3.81
C THR A 27 -7.36 20.34 3.44
N ASP A 28 -6.69 21.48 3.24
CA ASP A 28 -5.26 21.51 2.90
C ASP A 28 -4.39 20.98 4.04
N GLU A 29 -4.70 21.35 5.28
CA GLU A 29 -3.96 20.87 6.45
C GLU A 29 -4.13 19.36 6.67
N LEU A 30 -5.35 18.82 6.51
CA LEU A 30 -5.60 17.38 6.62
C LEU A 30 -4.91 16.59 5.51
N ASN A 31 -4.99 17.05 4.26
CA ASN A 31 -4.31 16.42 3.14
C ASN A 31 -2.78 16.45 3.32
N ARG A 32 -2.22 17.57 3.78
CA ARG A 32 -0.79 17.67 4.09
C ARG A 32 -0.38 16.78 5.25
N LYS A 33 -1.24 16.64 6.27
CA LYS A 33 -0.94 15.87 7.49
C LYS A 33 -1.06 14.36 7.27
N LEU A 34 -2.05 13.91 6.51
CA LEU A 34 -2.42 12.49 6.37
C LEU A 34 -2.07 11.90 5.00
N GLY A 35 -1.92 12.73 3.97
CA GLY A 35 -1.61 12.25 2.62
C GLY A 35 -0.33 11.43 2.58
N ASN A 36 -0.39 10.30 1.89
CA ASN A 36 0.70 9.34 1.72
C ASN A 36 1.28 8.80 3.05
N LYS A 37 0.46 8.74 4.10
CA LYS A 37 0.83 8.11 5.38
C LYS A 37 0.06 6.83 5.60
N VAL A 38 0.76 5.85 6.14
CA VAL A 38 0.17 4.59 6.59
C VAL A 38 -0.24 4.72 8.04
N TYR A 39 -1.50 4.42 8.32
CA TYR A 39 -2.01 4.26 9.68
C TYR A 39 -2.22 2.77 9.96
N VAL A 40 -1.67 2.31 11.08
CA VAL A 40 -1.78 0.92 11.53
C VAL A 40 -3.25 0.56 11.70
N ASN A 41 -3.65 -0.60 11.17
CA ASN A 41 -5.04 -1.09 11.16
C ASN A 41 -6.03 -0.22 10.37
N VAL A 42 -5.57 0.79 9.62
CA VAL A 42 -6.42 1.65 8.78
C VAL A 42 -6.04 1.54 7.31
N GLY A 43 -4.74 1.61 6.98
CA GLY A 43 -4.22 1.52 5.61
C GLY A 43 -3.47 2.77 5.17
N LEU A 44 -3.23 2.89 3.86
CA LEU A 44 -2.56 4.04 3.24
C LEU A 44 -3.55 5.17 2.94
N CYS A 45 -3.38 6.32 3.58
CA CYS A 45 -4.21 7.51 3.37
C CYS A 45 -3.89 8.19 2.03
N ILE A 46 -4.90 8.38 1.19
CA ILE A 46 -4.76 8.99 -0.14
C ILE A 46 -5.15 10.47 -0.10
N MET A 47 -6.42 10.76 0.14
CA MET A 47 -6.94 12.13 0.16
C MET A 47 -8.20 12.26 1.03
N LEU A 48 -8.51 13.49 1.45
CA LEU A 48 -9.74 13.83 2.14
C LEU A 48 -10.95 13.59 1.21
N TYR A 49 -11.98 12.91 1.71
CA TYR A 49 -13.24 12.75 1.00
C TYR A 49 -14.18 13.91 1.30
N ASP A 50 -14.57 14.05 2.57
CA ASP A 50 -15.38 15.16 3.04
C ASP A 50 -15.21 15.40 4.55
N ILE A 51 -15.69 16.56 5.01
CA ILE A 51 -15.71 16.93 6.42
C ILE A 51 -17.13 16.74 6.94
N THR A 52 -17.31 15.86 7.92
CA THR A 52 -18.63 15.50 8.47
C THR A 52 -19.05 16.45 9.58
N LYS A 53 -18.11 16.89 10.41
CA LYS A 53 -18.38 17.81 11.53
C LYS A 53 -17.19 18.70 11.83
N ILE A 54 -17.46 19.98 12.03
CA ILE A 54 -16.50 20.97 12.52
C ILE A 54 -17.01 21.42 13.90
N GLU A 55 -16.19 21.24 14.93
CA GLU A 55 -16.49 21.71 16.29
C GLU A 55 -15.99 23.14 16.50
N GLU A 56 -16.23 23.69 17.68
CA GLU A 56 -15.78 25.04 18.02
C GLU A 56 -14.25 25.15 18.04
N SER A 57 -13.74 26.26 17.56
CA SER A 57 -12.32 26.54 17.49
C SER A 57 -11.83 27.22 18.76
N HIS A 58 -10.72 26.75 19.32
CA HIS A 58 -10.12 27.30 20.53
C HIS A 58 -8.72 27.85 20.28
N VAL A 59 -8.37 28.94 20.96
CA VAL A 59 -7.02 29.52 20.93
C VAL A 59 -6.38 29.28 22.30
N PHE A 60 -5.20 28.66 22.31
CA PHE A 60 -4.50 28.38 23.55
C PHE A 60 -3.68 29.59 24.02
N PRO A 61 -3.59 29.88 25.33
CA PRO A 61 -2.71 30.92 25.84
C PRO A 61 -1.26 30.65 25.41
N GLY A 62 -0.64 31.61 24.72
CA GLY A 62 0.74 31.49 24.22
C GLY A 62 0.87 30.99 22.78
N ASP A 63 -0.20 30.49 22.16
CA ASP A 63 -0.24 30.21 20.71
C ASP A 63 -1.38 30.99 20.06
N GLY A 64 -1.04 31.91 19.15
CA GLY A 64 -2.04 32.68 18.40
C GLY A 64 -2.83 31.86 17.38
N ALA A 65 -2.47 30.60 17.14
CA ALA A 65 -3.17 29.73 16.21
C ALA A 65 -4.51 29.21 16.78
N SER A 66 -5.46 29.02 15.86
CA SER A 66 -6.77 28.47 16.16
C SER A 66 -6.74 26.95 16.02
N HIS A 67 -7.20 26.23 17.04
CA HIS A 67 -7.25 24.77 17.08
C HIS A 67 -8.69 24.31 16.96
N THR A 68 -9.00 23.59 15.89
CA THR A 68 -10.36 23.16 15.58
C THR A 68 -10.42 21.65 15.55
N ASN A 69 -11.32 21.06 16.34
CA ASN A 69 -11.58 19.62 16.27
C ASN A 69 -12.49 19.34 15.08
N VAL A 70 -12.07 18.42 14.23
CA VAL A 70 -12.77 18.07 13.00
C VAL A 70 -12.98 16.56 12.93
N SER A 71 -14.18 16.16 12.52
CA SER A 71 -14.48 14.79 12.13
C SER A 71 -14.68 14.76 10.62
N PHE A 72 -14.09 13.79 9.95
CA PHE A 72 -14.03 13.75 8.50
C PHE A 72 -13.87 12.31 8.00
N ARG A 73 -14.15 12.11 6.72
CA ARG A 73 -13.91 10.84 6.02
C ARG A 73 -12.70 10.98 5.13
N PHE A 74 -11.80 10.02 5.20
CA PHE A 74 -10.60 9.96 4.37
C PHE A 74 -10.67 8.77 3.43
N VAL A 75 -10.25 8.95 2.17
CA VAL A 75 -10.08 7.84 1.23
C VAL A 75 -8.79 7.12 1.58
N VAL A 76 -8.92 5.84 1.93
CA VAL A 76 -7.81 5.00 2.36
C VAL A 76 -7.71 3.78 1.45
N PHE A 77 -6.50 3.49 0.98
CA PHE A 77 -6.19 2.24 0.30
C PHE A 77 -5.99 1.14 1.35
N ARG A 78 -6.95 0.22 1.37
CA ARG A 78 -6.92 -1.02 2.13
C ARG A 78 -7.75 -2.05 1.39
N PRO A 79 -7.13 -2.86 0.51
CA PRO A 79 -7.83 -3.95 -0.13
C PRO A 79 -8.30 -4.97 0.91
N PHE A 80 -9.40 -5.65 0.62
CA PHE A 80 -9.91 -6.69 1.51
C PHE A 80 -9.26 -8.03 1.18
N MET A 81 -9.30 -8.97 2.13
CA MET A 81 -8.79 -10.32 1.92
C MET A 81 -9.54 -11.02 0.79
N GLU A 82 -8.81 -11.78 -0.02
CA GLU A 82 -9.28 -12.44 -1.24
C GLU A 82 -9.68 -11.49 -2.39
N GLU A 83 -9.41 -10.18 -2.28
CA GLU A 83 -9.61 -9.24 -3.40
C GLU A 83 -8.62 -9.53 -4.53
N ILE A 84 -9.10 -9.56 -5.77
CA ILE A 84 -8.26 -9.70 -6.97
C ILE A 84 -7.89 -8.32 -7.49
N LEU A 85 -6.59 -8.06 -7.61
CA LEU A 85 -6.03 -6.81 -8.12
C LEU A 85 -5.15 -7.08 -9.34
N ILE A 86 -4.97 -6.04 -10.15
CA ILE A 86 -4.06 -6.05 -11.30
C ILE A 86 -2.99 -5.01 -11.02
N GLY A 87 -1.73 -5.45 -11.01
CA GLY A 87 -0.57 -4.60 -10.84
C GLY A 87 0.46 -4.84 -11.93
N LYS A 88 1.60 -4.17 -11.83
CA LYS A 88 2.76 -4.41 -12.70
C LYS A 88 3.86 -5.10 -11.92
N THR A 89 4.52 -6.09 -12.52
CA THR A 89 5.73 -6.68 -11.95
C THR A 89 6.84 -5.64 -11.93
N ARG A 90 7.38 -5.34 -10.76
CA ARG A 90 8.48 -4.38 -10.60
C ARG A 90 9.83 -5.09 -10.73
N PHE A 91 10.02 -6.12 -9.93
CA PHE A 91 11.19 -7.00 -9.97
C PHE A 91 10.88 -8.34 -9.34
N CYS A 92 11.68 -9.34 -9.68
CA CYS A 92 11.60 -10.68 -9.11
C CYS A 92 12.85 -10.91 -8.25
N SER A 93 12.68 -11.60 -7.14
CA SER A 93 13.74 -11.94 -6.20
C SER A 93 13.54 -13.35 -5.67
N ALA A 94 14.54 -13.91 -4.99
CA ALA A 94 14.40 -15.20 -4.32
C ALA A 94 13.29 -15.20 -3.25
N ASP A 95 12.99 -14.03 -2.67
CA ASP A 95 11.92 -13.84 -1.68
C ASP A 95 10.51 -13.81 -2.31
N GLY A 96 10.42 -13.68 -3.63
CA GLY A 96 9.15 -13.63 -4.37
C GLY A 96 9.12 -12.60 -5.50
N ILE A 97 7.92 -12.40 -6.05
CA ILE A 97 7.63 -11.42 -7.09
C ILE A 97 7.16 -10.13 -6.42
N HIS A 98 7.80 -9.01 -6.73
CA HIS A 98 7.41 -7.68 -6.23
C HIS A 98 6.52 -6.98 -7.25
N VAL A 99 5.38 -6.47 -6.80
CA VAL A 99 4.35 -5.88 -7.64
C VAL A 99 4.09 -4.44 -7.24
N THR A 100 3.86 -3.57 -8.21
CA THR A 100 3.48 -2.17 -7.99
C THR A 100 2.10 -1.88 -8.57
N LEU A 101 1.32 -1.06 -7.85
CA LEU A 101 0.07 -0.46 -8.33
C LEU A 101 0.28 0.99 -8.80
N GLY A 102 1.54 1.45 -8.85
CA GLY A 102 1.93 2.82 -9.20
C GLY A 102 2.00 3.77 -8.00
N PHE A 103 0.96 3.79 -7.15
CA PHE A 103 0.96 4.58 -5.91
C PHE A 103 1.35 3.76 -4.66
N PHE A 104 1.43 2.45 -4.79
CA PHE A 104 1.77 1.51 -3.72
C PHE A 104 2.66 0.41 -4.27
N ASP A 105 3.82 0.21 -3.65
CA ASP A 105 4.90 -0.65 -4.13
C ASP A 105 5.19 -1.85 -3.21
N ASP A 106 4.69 -1.83 -1.98
CA ASP A 106 5.00 -2.84 -0.96
C ASP A 106 4.09 -4.06 -1.07
N ILE A 107 4.05 -4.67 -2.27
CA ILE A 107 3.29 -5.89 -2.57
C ILE A 107 4.27 -7.00 -2.96
N ILE A 108 4.21 -8.11 -2.24
CA ILE A 108 5.06 -9.29 -2.48
C ILE A 108 4.21 -10.54 -2.69
N ILE A 109 4.54 -11.33 -3.70
CA ILE A 109 3.95 -12.65 -3.93
C ILE A 109 5.02 -13.68 -3.55
N PRO A 110 4.90 -14.32 -2.39
CA PRO A 110 5.94 -15.21 -1.91
C PRO A 110 5.96 -16.53 -2.69
N PRO A 111 7.10 -17.25 -2.74
CA PRO A 111 7.28 -18.46 -3.54
C PRO A 111 6.25 -19.56 -3.27
N HIS A 112 5.82 -19.70 -2.01
CA HIS A 112 4.83 -20.70 -1.59
C HIS A 112 3.40 -20.37 -2.06
N LYS A 113 3.19 -19.20 -2.68
CA LYS A 113 1.93 -18.73 -3.26
C LYS A 113 2.00 -18.55 -4.78
N LEU A 114 3.04 -19.10 -5.40
CA LEU A 114 3.18 -19.23 -6.85
C LEU A 114 2.57 -20.56 -7.32
N PRO A 115 2.26 -20.70 -8.63
CA PRO A 115 1.75 -21.95 -9.16
C PRO A 115 2.81 -23.05 -9.01
N TYR A 116 2.35 -24.28 -8.76
CA TYR A 116 3.23 -25.45 -8.68
C TYR A 116 3.21 -26.23 -10.01
N PRO A 117 4.35 -26.67 -10.56
CA PRO A 117 5.73 -26.44 -10.10
C PRO A 117 6.34 -25.14 -10.65
N SER A 118 6.97 -24.34 -9.79
CA SER A 118 7.70 -23.11 -10.16
C SER A 118 9.14 -23.10 -9.64
N ARG A 119 10.03 -22.43 -10.37
CA ARG A 119 11.44 -22.26 -10.02
C ARG A 119 11.90 -20.82 -10.22
N PHE A 120 12.85 -20.39 -9.40
CA PHE A 120 13.52 -19.10 -9.56
C PHE A 120 14.81 -19.28 -10.34
N ASP A 121 14.97 -18.55 -11.43
CA ASP A 121 16.23 -18.47 -12.16
C ASP A 121 17.06 -17.30 -11.61
N GLN A 122 18.13 -17.62 -10.89
CA GLN A 122 18.99 -16.60 -10.28
C GLN A 122 19.80 -15.81 -11.31
N ARG A 123 20.08 -16.38 -12.50
CA ARG A 123 20.87 -15.71 -13.53
C ARG A 123 20.08 -14.56 -14.15
N ASP A 124 18.83 -14.84 -14.48
CA ASP A 124 17.95 -13.90 -15.17
C ASP A 124 17.05 -13.13 -14.19
N GLN A 125 17.06 -13.49 -12.90
CA GLN A 125 16.22 -12.91 -11.84
C GLN A 125 14.74 -12.97 -12.21
N VAL A 126 14.28 -14.12 -12.70
CA VAL A 126 12.88 -14.35 -13.13
C VAL A 126 12.30 -15.59 -12.46
N TRP A 127 11.00 -15.55 -12.23
CA TRP A 127 10.23 -16.74 -11.82
C TRP A 127 9.67 -17.44 -13.05
N VAL A 128 9.82 -18.76 -13.08
CA VAL A 128 9.36 -19.62 -14.18
C VAL A 128 8.35 -20.61 -13.63
N TRP A 129 7.19 -20.69 -14.26
CA TRP A 129 6.19 -21.73 -14.01
C TRP A 129 6.31 -22.83 -15.08
N GLU A 130 6.55 -24.07 -14.64
CA GLU A 130 6.66 -25.24 -15.51
C GLU A 130 5.29 -25.90 -15.67
N TYR A 131 4.55 -25.51 -16.71
CA TYR A 131 3.24 -26.07 -17.02
C TYR A 131 3.37 -27.38 -17.79
N LYS A 132 2.90 -28.49 -17.20
CA LYS A 132 2.89 -29.80 -17.86
C LYS A 132 1.56 -30.02 -18.58
N THR A 133 1.59 -30.14 -19.90
CA THR A 133 0.40 -30.51 -20.67
C THR A 133 0.12 -32.01 -20.58
N GLU A 134 -1.12 -32.41 -20.83
CA GLU A 134 -1.57 -33.82 -20.81
C GLU A 134 -0.81 -34.70 -21.83
N GLU A 135 -0.20 -34.10 -22.85
CA GLU A 135 0.65 -34.76 -23.85
C GLU A 135 2.11 -34.98 -23.40
N GLY A 136 2.46 -34.59 -22.16
CA GLY A 136 3.79 -34.78 -21.58
C GLY A 136 4.81 -33.71 -21.96
N SER A 137 4.40 -32.64 -22.66
CA SER A 137 5.24 -31.50 -22.99
C SER A 137 5.26 -30.48 -21.84
N THR A 138 6.45 -30.10 -21.39
CA THR A 138 6.64 -29.03 -20.40
C THR A 138 6.73 -27.69 -21.13
N HIS A 139 5.88 -26.74 -20.75
CA HIS A 139 5.92 -25.36 -21.21
C HIS A 139 6.39 -24.46 -20.06
N ASP A 140 7.47 -23.73 -20.29
CA ASP A 140 8.02 -22.78 -19.34
C ASP A 140 7.39 -21.41 -19.56
N LEU A 141 6.62 -20.94 -18.59
CA LEU A 141 5.97 -19.63 -18.59
C LEU A 141 6.74 -18.69 -17.66
N TYR A 142 7.25 -17.60 -18.21
CA TYR A 142 8.08 -16.63 -17.51
C TYR A 142 7.20 -15.51 -16.92
N VAL A 143 7.62 -14.98 -15.79
CA VAL A 143 7.10 -13.71 -15.25
C VAL A 143 8.07 -12.61 -15.64
N ASP A 144 7.70 -11.81 -16.64
CA ASP A 144 8.53 -10.72 -17.12
C ASP A 144 8.40 -9.45 -16.27
N LEU A 145 9.42 -8.60 -16.37
CA LEU A 145 9.42 -7.28 -15.74
C LEU A 145 8.45 -6.33 -16.47
N GLU A 146 7.85 -5.40 -15.72
CA GLU A 146 6.90 -4.40 -16.20
C GLU A 146 5.61 -4.94 -16.81
N GLU A 147 5.38 -6.25 -16.75
CA GLU A 147 4.16 -6.88 -17.25
C GLU A 147 3.00 -6.75 -16.25
N LEU A 148 1.77 -6.73 -16.78
CA LEU A 148 0.57 -6.75 -15.95
C LEU A 148 0.34 -8.13 -15.36
N ILE A 149 0.25 -8.20 -14.04
CA ILE A 149 0.00 -9.41 -13.26
C ILE A 149 -1.29 -9.28 -12.46
N ARG A 150 -2.16 -10.28 -12.58
CA ARG A 150 -3.38 -10.42 -11.77
C ARG A 150 -3.05 -11.28 -10.56
N PHE A 151 -3.25 -10.75 -9.36
CA PHE A 151 -2.98 -11.47 -8.11
C PHE A 151 -4.14 -11.30 -7.14
N ARG A 152 -4.27 -12.27 -6.23
CA ARG A 152 -5.22 -12.20 -5.13
C ARG A 152 -4.51 -11.74 -3.87
N VAL A 153 -5.11 -10.82 -3.11
CA VAL A 153 -4.61 -10.43 -1.78
C VAL A 153 -4.94 -11.51 -0.76
N VAL A 154 -3.91 -12.08 -0.12
CA VAL A 154 -4.08 -13.20 0.84
C VAL A 154 -3.75 -12.78 2.27
N ASN A 155 -2.85 -11.82 2.44
CA ASN A 155 -2.48 -11.34 3.77
C ASN A 155 -2.11 -9.85 3.74
N GLU A 156 -2.32 -9.17 4.86
CA GLU A 156 -1.91 -7.80 5.11
C GLU A 156 -1.05 -7.76 6.38
N ILE A 157 0.07 -7.04 6.35
CA ILE A 157 1.00 -6.92 7.47
C ILE A 157 1.21 -5.43 7.74
N PHE A 158 0.93 -5.00 8.98
CA PHE A 158 1.27 -3.68 9.47
C PHE A 158 2.46 -3.76 10.43
N THR A 159 3.46 -2.92 10.20
CA THR A 159 4.64 -2.82 11.07
C THR A 159 4.59 -1.49 11.82
N GLU A 160 4.50 -1.54 13.16
CA GLU A 160 4.59 -0.34 13.98
C GLU A 160 6.06 0.06 14.16
N GLU A 161 6.49 1.14 13.52
CA GLU A 161 7.78 1.75 13.84
C GLU A 161 7.65 2.59 15.11
N THR A 162 8.08 2.03 16.24
CA THR A 162 8.29 2.82 17.45
C THR A 162 9.67 3.48 17.38
N PRO A 163 9.81 4.78 17.71
CA PRO A 163 11.10 5.44 17.69
C PRO A 163 12.04 4.75 18.69
N LYS A 164 13.17 4.23 18.18
CA LYS A 164 14.21 3.62 19.02
C LYS A 164 14.81 4.70 19.96
N PRO A 165 15.10 4.36 21.22
CA PRO A 165 15.72 5.31 22.15
C PRO A 165 17.07 5.82 21.63
N PRO A 166 17.45 7.05 21.99
CA PRO A 166 18.57 7.77 21.38
C PRO A 166 19.95 7.12 21.58
N ASP A 167 20.10 6.18 22.51
CA ASP A 167 21.41 5.58 22.87
C ASP A 167 21.83 4.38 22.01
N THR A 168 21.01 3.96 21.05
CA THR A 168 21.35 2.89 20.08
C THR A 168 21.69 3.51 18.71
N VAL A 169 22.76 4.29 18.65
CA VAL A 169 23.39 4.70 17.39
C VAL A 169 24.38 3.61 16.96
N GLU A 170 23.89 2.38 16.79
CA GLU A 170 24.58 1.45 15.91
C GLU A 170 24.18 1.84 14.48
N LYS A 171 25.20 2.08 13.65
CA LYS A 171 25.07 2.27 12.20
C LYS A 171 24.60 0.96 11.58
N GLU A 172 23.38 0.56 11.85
CA GLU A 172 22.70 -0.39 11.01
C GLU A 172 22.11 0.43 9.87
N GLU A 173 22.63 0.21 8.66
CA GLU A 173 21.88 0.36 7.40
C GLU A 173 20.65 -0.55 7.50
N THR A 174 19.72 -0.20 8.38
CA THR A 174 18.51 -0.97 8.61
C THR A 174 17.65 -0.70 7.40
N ASN A 175 17.52 -1.72 6.55
CA ASN A 175 16.38 -1.87 5.65
C ASN A 175 15.13 -1.42 6.41
N LYS A 176 14.65 -0.21 6.12
CA LYS A 176 13.42 0.32 6.70
C LYS A 176 12.33 -0.63 6.25
N VAL A 177 11.80 -1.40 7.19
CA VAL A 177 10.71 -2.32 6.92
C VAL A 177 9.49 -1.47 6.58
N ALA A 178 8.89 -1.70 5.42
CA ALA A 178 7.73 -0.92 5.03
C ALA A 178 6.61 -1.05 6.09
N PRO A 179 5.94 0.05 6.46
CA PRO A 179 4.93 0.05 7.52
C PRO A 179 3.65 -0.70 7.14
N TYR A 180 3.44 -0.95 5.84
CA TYR A 180 2.31 -1.71 5.33
C TYR A 180 2.76 -2.55 4.14
N ILE A 181 2.64 -3.88 4.27
CA ILE A 181 3.03 -4.84 3.24
C ILE A 181 1.82 -5.71 2.92
N LEU A 182 1.57 -5.91 1.63
CA LEU A 182 0.54 -6.82 1.13
C LEU A 182 1.18 -8.09 0.58
N HIS A 183 0.67 -9.25 1.00
CA HIS A 183 1.04 -10.51 0.38
C HIS A 183 -0.03 -10.92 -0.64
N GLY A 184 0.43 -11.14 -1.87
CA GLY A 184 -0.40 -11.65 -2.96
C GLY A 184 -0.25 -13.15 -3.17
N SER A 185 -1.12 -13.71 -4.00
CA SER A 185 -1.04 -15.08 -4.50
C SER A 185 -1.50 -15.17 -5.95
N ILE A 186 -0.91 -16.11 -6.68
CA ILE A 186 -1.24 -16.43 -8.07
C ILE A 186 -1.33 -17.95 -8.30
N ASP A 187 -1.58 -18.73 -7.25
CA ASP A 187 -1.60 -20.20 -7.30
C ASP A 187 -2.85 -20.78 -7.98
N GLU A 188 -3.91 -19.98 -8.13
CA GLU A 188 -5.15 -20.37 -8.80
C GLU A 188 -5.16 -20.07 -10.31
N ALA A 189 -5.91 -20.88 -11.05
CA ALA A 189 -6.14 -20.68 -12.48
C ALA A 189 -6.82 -19.33 -12.75
N GLY A 190 -6.35 -18.62 -13.77
CA GLY A 190 -6.79 -17.25 -14.10
C GLY A 190 -6.01 -16.14 -13.39
N LEU A 191 -5.11 -16.48 -12.47
CA LEU A 191 -4.16 -15.55 -11.83
C LEU A 191 -2.76 -15.65 -12.47
N GLY A 192 -1.91 -14.67 -12.19
CA GLY A 192 -0.60 -14.51 -12.81
C GLY A 192 -0.59 -13.45 -13.92
N PRO A 193 0.50 -13.37 -14.69
CA PRO A 193 0.62 -12.50 -15.86
C PRO A 193 -0.58 -12.63 -16.80
N LEU A 194 -1.08 -11.49 -17.29
CA LEU A 194 -2.27 -11.47 -18.14
C LEU A 194 -2.03 -12.25 -19.46
N LEU A 195 -0.81 -12.21 -19.98
CA LEU A 195 -0.43 -12.92 -21.21
C LEU A 195 -0.60 -14.44 -21.12
N TRP A 196 -0.54 -15.03 -19.92
CA TRP A 196 -0.77 -16.46 -19.73
C TRP A 196 -2.21 -16.89 -20.07
N TRP A 197 -3.14 -15.93 -20.07
CA TRP A 197 -4.59 -16.19 -20.20
C TRP A 197 -5.21 -15.52 -21.43
N GLU A 198 -4.45 -14.82 -22.27
CA GLU A 198 -5.01 -14.11 -23.44
C GLU A 198 -5.61 -15.04 -24.51
N ASN A 199 -5.22 -16.32 -24.51
CA ASN A 199 -5.71 -17.33 -25.47
C ASN A 199 -6.51 -18.48 -24.81
N ALA A 200 -6.92 -18.31 -23.55
CA ALA A 200 -7.71 -19.28 -22.80
C ALA A 200 -9.22 -19.14 -23.04
#